data_AF-E5S263-F1
#
_entry.id   AF-E5S263-F1
#
_cell.length_a   1.000
_cell.length_b   1.000
_cell.length_c   1.000
_cell.angle_alpha   90.00
_cell.angle_beta   90.00
_cell.angle_gamma   90.00
#
_symmetry.space_group_name_H-M   'P 1'
#
loop_
_entity.id
_entity.type
_entity.pdbx_description
1 polymer ?
#
loop_
_entity_poly.entity_id
_entity_poly.type
_entity_poly.pdbx_seq_one_letter_code
_entity_poly.pdbx_strand_id
1 'polypeptide(L)'
;MTTPASNASSSNANATNNKLSAPSSPTSDKVDPFVRRGSLKRKQKKLQGSSRYKLNGENELEQLPLLKDASPDTLIDLFISKIRQCQVIFDFVDPVSSLKSKEVKRITLTEMIDFIGCSKGILTEPLYPEVVTMVASNIFRTLPPKDNPDFDPEEDEPLLEAAWPHLQLIYEFFLRFLESPDFQPAVGKRYIDQRFVLKLLDLFDSEDPRERDSLKTVLHRIYGKILGLRAFIRRQINHIFLRFIYETEQFNGVGELLEILGSIINGFALPLKAEHKVFLEKVLLPLHKPKCFNLYHAQLAYCIVQFIEKDPSLTEKVITALIKYWPKTCSQKEVMFLNEIEEILDIIEPDQFKIIMQPLFRQFAKCVSSSHFQVADRALYLWNNEYIISLIEDNSEVIMPIMYQPLYLIAKEHWNSATVSLVYRVLKSFVEMNPALFEELTSSFKAERQKEKKKEKERDELWKQLEALCSRQRHVDGKRPSACDGASSATGANVNAAGRMDKGNGPQSASSETAECSNPIPELNMLTVDSSPMSKKKKP
;
A
#
# COMPACT_ATOMS: atom_id res chain seq x y z
N MET A 1 -50.86 32.77 -30.86
CA MET A 1 -51.39 31.51 -30.30
C MET A 1 -50.84 31.33 -28.90
N THR A 2 -51.59 30.71 -27.98
CA THR A 2 -51.16 30.19 -26.67
C THR A 2 -50.24 31.07 -25.80
N THR A 3 -50.85 32.04 -25.11
CA THR A 3 -50.60 32.33 -23.67
C THR A 3 -51.34 31.27 -22.81
N PRO A 4 -51.37 31.28 -21.45
CA PRO A 4 -50.85 32.27 -20.48
C PRO A 4 -50.08 31.68 -19.26
N ALA A 5 -49.83 32.53 -18.27
CA ALA A 5 -49.41 32.17 -16.91
C ALA A 5 -50.51 32.52 -15.88
N SER A 6 -50.44 32.01 -14.63
CA SER A 6 -51.09 32.63 -13.45
C SER A 6 -50.59 32.08 -12.10
N ASN A 7 -50.91 32.81 -11.03
CA ASN A 7 -50.28 32.75 -9.71
C ASN A 7 -50.89 31.75 -8.70
N ALA A 8 -50.03 31.32 -7.77
CA ALA A 8 -50.18 31.07 -6.32
C ALA A 8 -51.55 31.16 -5.61
N SER A 9 -51.69 30.33 -4.56
CA SER A 9 -52.48 30.65 -3.36
C SER A 9 -51.98 29.91 -2.10
N SER A 10 -52.32 30.45 -0.93
CA SER A 10 -51.80 30.16 0.42
C SER A 10 -52.58 29.09 1.21
N SER A 11 -51.99 28.52 2.27
CA SER A 11 -52.68 28.37 3.59
C SER A 11 -51.75 27.90 4.74
N ASN A 12 -52.10 28.28 5.97
CA ASN A 12 -51.51 27.80 7.23
C ASN A 12 -52.34 26.62 7.80
N ALA A 13 -51.73 25.76 8.63
CA ALA A 13 -52.37 25.33 9.90
C ALA A 13 -51.43 24.56 10.87
N ASN A 14 -51.60 24.92 12.15
CA ASN A 14 -51.04 24.40 13.40
C ASN A 14 -50.92 22.87 13.60
N ALA A 15 -50.07 22.49 14.55
CA ALA A 15 -49.99 21.15 15.14
C ALA A 15 -50.97 20.96 16.33
N THR A 16 -51.26 19.69 16.65
CA THR A 16 -51.83 19.25 17.95
C THR A 16 -51.22 17.91 18.38
N ASN A 17 -51.07 17.73 19.70
CA ASN A 17 -50.64 16.46 20.30
C ASN A 17 -51.69 15.36 20.15
N ASN A 18 -51.27 14.10 20.20
CA ASN A 18 -51.98 13.16 21.06
C ASN A 18 -51.07 12.12 21.73
N LYS A 19 -51.53 11.59 22.86
CA LYS A 19 -50.72 10.87 23.86
C LYS A 19 -51.32 9.49 24.09
N LEU A 20 -50.51 8.42 24.17
CA LEU A 20 -50.96 7.12 24.65
C LEU A 20 -49.84 6.35 25.38
N SER A 21 -50.20 5.81 26.53
CA SER A 21 -49.44 4.96 27.47
C SER A 21 -49.94 3.51 27.35
N ALA A 22 -49.35 2.41 27.84
CA ALA A 22 -48.22 2.08 28.72
C ALA A 22 -47.84 0.59 28.38
N PRO A 23 -47.30 -0.29 29.26
CA PRO A 23 -46.54 -0.14 30.52
C PRO A 23 -45.21 -0.94 30.49
N SER A 24 -44.55 -1.06 31.65
CA SER A 24 -43.28 -1.78 31.85
C SER A 24 -43.40 -2.97 32.81
N SER A 25 -42.81 -4.13 32.47
CA SER A 25 -42.33 -5.14 33.42
C SER A 25 -41.29 -6.08 32.75
N PRO A 26 -40.37 -6.72 33.50
CA PRO A 26 -39.15 -7.29 32.92
C PRO A 26 -39.16 -8.82 32.74
N THR A 27 -38.38 -9.30 31.76
CA THR A 27 -37.97 -10.71 31.62
C THR A 27 -36.44 -10.81 31.60
N SER A 28 -35.90 -11.80 32.31
CA SER A 28 -34.45 -12.03 32.44
C SER A 28 -33.94 -12.95 31.34
N ASP A 29 -33.08 -12.44 30.46
CA ASP A 29 -32.34 -13.28 29.50
C ASP A 29 -30.96 -13.71 30.01
N LYS A 30 -30.53 -14.88 29.52
CA LYS A 30 -29.36 -15.61 30.03
C LYS A 30 -28.10 -15.18 29.29
N VAL A 31 -27.01 -14.96 30.02
CA VAL A 31 -25.71 -14.62 29.44
C VAL A 31 -25.07 -15.85 28.80
N ASP A 32 -24.82 -15.79 27.49
CA ASP A 32 -24.06 -16.80 26.74
C ASP A 32 -22.55 -16.67 27.05
N PRO A 33 -21.85 -17.75 27.48
CA PRO A 33 -20.45 -17.67 27.90
C PRO A 33 -19.41 -17.30 26.82
N PHE A 34 -19.74 -17.35 25.53
CA PHE A 34 -18.73 -17.32 24.45
C PHE A 34 -18.55 -16.00 23.67
N VAL A 35 -19.30 -14.94 23.99
CA VAL A 35 -19.05 -13.62 23.39
C VAL A 35 -17.75 -13.02 23.92
N ARG A 36 -16.73 -12.89 23.05
CA ARG A 36 -15.42 -12.32 23.40
C ARG A 36 -15.58 -10.90 23.95
N ARG A 37 -14.92 -10.63 25.09
CA ARG A 37 -15.03 -9.39 25.86
C ARG A 37 -14.24 -8.25 25.19
N GLY A 38 -14.80 -7.69 24.10
CA GLY A 38 -14.13 -6.74 23.20
C GLY A 38 -14.67 -5.30 23.18
N SER A 39 -15.46 -4.87 24.17
CA SER A 39 -16.02 -3.50 24.21
C SER A 39 -15.99 -2.88 25.61
N LEU A 40 -14.79 -2.77 26.20
CA LEU A 40 -14.58 -1.78 27.26
C LEU A 40 -14.72 -0.40 26.62
N LYS A 41 -15.71 0.40 27.06
CA LYS A 41 -15.86 1.80 26.64
C LYS A 41 -14.57 2.56 27.00
N ARG A 42 -13.68 2.75 26.02
CA ARG A 42 -12.41 3.48 26.14
C ARG A 42 -12.74 4.89 26.61
N LYS A 43 -12.51 5.14 27.91
CA LYS A 43 -12.70 6.45 28.54
C LYS A 43 -11.93 7.46 27.68
N GLN A 44 -12.61 8.47 27.12
CA GLN A 44 -11.95 9.54 26.37
C GLN A 44 -10.99 10.26 27.33
N LYS A 45 -9.73 9.81 27.36
CA LYS A 45 -8.62 10.57 27.95
C LYS A 45 -8.50 11.84 27.11
N LYS A 46 -8.40 12.97 27.80
CA LYS A 46 -8.30 14.31 27.20
C LYS A 46 -7.23 14.31 26.11
N LEU A 47 -7.61 14.59 24.87
CA LEU A 47 -6.72 14.56 23.70
C LEU A 47 -5.52 15.48 23.94
N GLN A 48 -4.31 14.92 24.06
CA GLN A 48 -3.06 15.67 23.92
C GLN A 48 -2.54 15.59 22.47
N GLY A 49 -3.48 15.70 21.51
CA GLY A 49 -3.25 15.62 20.07
C GLY A 49 -2.91 16.97 19.43
N SER A 50 -2.15 17.82 20.12
CA SER A 50 -1.58 19.03 19.52
C SER A 50 -0.10 19.12 19.83
N SER A 51 0.66 19.58 18.84
CA SER A 51 2.11 19.67 18.92
C SER A 51 2.55 20.65 20.01
N ARG A 52 3.73 20.42 20.62
CA ARG A 52 4.19 21.22 21.77
C ARG A 52 4.74 22.58 21.34
N TYR A 53 3.85 23.51 21.02
CA TYR A 53 4.16 24.92 20.85
C TYR A 53 4.75 25.53 22.12
N LYS A 54 5.79 26.36 21.97
CA LYS A 54 6.27 27.22 23.05
C LYS A 54 5.44 28.49 23.02
N LEU A 55 4.53 28.62 23.99
CA LEU A 55 3.78 29.87 24.19
C LEU A 55 4.76 30.96 24.65
N ASN A 56 4.94 31.97 23.81
CA ASN A 56 5.31 33.30 24.29
C ASN A 56 4.07 33.89 25.00
N GLY A 57 4.27 34.83 25.93
CA GLY A 57 3.24 35.31 26.86
C GLY A 57 1.97 35.88 26.20
N GLU A 58 0.91 36.01 26.99
CA GLU A 58 -0.44 36.45 26.58
C GLU A 58 -0.45 37.89 26.05
N ASN A 59 -0.08 38.07 24.79
CA ASN A 59 -0.17 39.32 24.07
C ASN A 59 -1.54 39.43 23.39
N GLU A 60 -2.38 40.39 23.81
CA GLU A 60 -3.53 40.80 22.99
C GLU A 60 -3.04 41.36 21.65
N LEU A 61 -3.72 41.02 20.55
CA LEU A 61 -3.41 41.58 19.24
C LEU A 61 -4.37 42.72 18.89
N GLU A 62 -3.81 43.91 18.72
CA GLU A 62 -4.49 45.07 18.15
C GLU A 62 -4.59 44.94 16.63
N GLN A 63 -5.70 45.38 16.03
CA GLN A 63 -5.89 45.26 14.58
C GLN A 63 -5.11 46.37 13.85
N LEU A 64 -4.03 46.00 13.16
CA LEU A 64 -3.23 46.93 12.36
C LEU A 64 -3.99 47.45 11.12
N PRO A 65 -3.73 48.68 10.65
CA PRO A 65 -4.37 49.28 9.47
C PRO A 65 -4.32 48.41 8.21
N LEU A 66 -5.25 48.63 7.27
CA LEU A 66 -5.31 47.86 6.03
C LEU A 66 -4.17 48.23 5.07
N LEU A 67 -3.60 47.23 4.39
CA LEU A 67 -2.55 47.38 3.38
C LEU A 67 -3.02 48.16 2.14
N LYS A 68 -4.33 48.20 1.89
CA LYS A 68 -4.93 48.94 0.76
C LYS A 68 -4.99 50.46 1.00
N ASP A 69 -4.92 50.89 2.26
CA ASP A 69 -5.09 52.28 2.68
C ASP A 69 -3.75 52.96 3.05
N ALA A 70 -2.64 52.21 3.00
CA ALA A 70 -1.31 52.69 3.35
C ALA A 70 -0.60 53.39 2.18
N SER A 71 0.20 54.41 2.49
CA SER A 71 1.02 55.09 1.48
C SER A 71 2.18 54.18 1.01
N PRO A 72 2.64 54.30 -0.25
CA PRO A 72 3.73 53.47 -0.77
C PRO A 72 4.99 53.45 0.10
N ASP A 73 5.31 54.59 0.72
CA ASP A 73 6.49 54.76 1.58
C ASP A 73 6.37 54.01 2.93
N THR A 74 5.16 53.76 3.42
CA THR A 74 4.89 53.06 4.70
C THR A 74 4.42 51.61 4.52
N LEU A 75 4.07 51.24 3.29
CA LEU A 75 3.46 49.96 2.92
C LEU A 75 4.32 48.75 3.31
N ILE A 76 5.64 48.84 3.10
CA ILE A 76 6.61 47.78 3.42
C ILE A 76 6.75 47.61 4.94
N ASP A 77 6.86 48.71 5.69
CA ASP A 77 7.01 48.67 7.16
C ASP A 77 5.72 48.20 7.85
N LEU A 78 4.54 48.57 7.34
CA LEU A 78 3.26 48.03 7.79
C LEU A 78 3.16 46.51 7.50
N PHE A 79 3.63 46.07 6.34
CA PHE A 79 3.63 44.65 5.97
C PHE A 79 4.60 43.83 6.84
N ILE A 80 5.80 44.34 7.12
CA ILE A 80 6.75 43.75 8.08
C ILE A 80 6.13 43.72 9.49
N SER A 81 5.42 44.76 9.89
CA SER A 81 4.73 44.82 11.20
C SER A 81 3.64 43.76 11.32
N LYS A 82 2.82 43.55 10.28
CA LYS A 82 1.84 42.45 10.20
C LYS A 82 2.51 41.07 10.23
N ILE A 83 3.62 40.86 9.51
CA ILE A 83 4.38 39.61 9.55
C ILE A 83 4.90 39.32 10.98
N ARG A 84 5.47 40.33 11.66
CA ARG A 84 5.92 40.21 13.05
C ARG A 84 4.76 39.91 14.00
N GLN A 85 3.59 40.51 13.79
CA GLN A 85 2.39 40.19 14.54
C GLN A 85 1.96 38.72 14.38
N CYS A 86 2.04 38.18 13.16
CA CYS A 86 1.75 36.77 12.89
C CYS A 86 2.77 35.78 13.48
N GLN A 87 3.90 36.23 14.03
CA GLN A 87 4.85 35.38 14.77
C GLN A 87 4.31 34.94 16.15
N VAL A 88 3.28 35.62 16.69
CA VAL A 88 2.63 35.24 17.95
C VAL A 88 1.85 33.93 17.77
N ILE A 89 2.12 32.96 18.65
CA ILE A 89 1.53 31.61 18.63
C ILE A 89 0.41 31.55 19.68
N PHE A 90 -0.73 30.95 19.33
CA PHE A 90 -1.86 30.76 20.24
C PHE A 90 -2.05 29.28 20.55
N ASP A 91 -2.48 28.96 21.77
CA ASP A 91 -2.96 27.62 22.10
C ASP A 91 -4.36 27.39 21.50
N PHE A 92 -4.55 26.26 20.83
CA PHE A 92 -5.83 25.81 20.27
C PHE A 92 -6.43 24.62 21.03
N VAL A 93 -5.74 24.08 22.06
CA VAL A 93 -6.27 23.04 22.96
C VAL A 93 -7.39 23.60 23.85
N ASP A 94 -7.34 24.89 24.18
CA ASP A 94 -8.51 25.66 24.61
C ASP A 94 -9.07 26.46 23.41
N PRO A 95 -10.29 26.17 22.92
CA PRO A 95 -10.90 26.92 21.84
C PRO A 95 -11.42 28.30 22.25
N VAL A 96 -11.64 28.56 23.54
CA VAL A 96 -12.21 29.83 24.07
C VAL A 96 -11.13 30.85 24.43
N SER A 97 -9.90 30.39 24.72
CA SER A 97 -8.77 31.28 24.99
C SER A 97 -8.48 32.23 23.82
N SER A 98 -8.15 33.49 24.11
CA SER A 98 -7.63 34.48 23.13
C SER A 98 -8.44 34.65 21.83
N LEU A 99 -9.75 34.38 21.80
CA LEU A 99 -10.59 34.38 20.59
C LEU A 99 -10.43 35.62 19.70
N LYS A 100 -10.42 36.82 20.30
CA LYS A 100 -10.20 38.10 19.61
C LYS A 100 -8.85 38.14 18.88
N SER A 101 -7.76 37.79 19.58
CA SER A 101 -6.41 37.74 19.00
C SER A 101 -6.26 36.65 17.93
N LYS A 102 -6.88 35.48 18.14
CA LYS A 102 -6.94 34.39 17.14
C LYS A 102 -7.59 34.87 15.84
N GLU A 103 -8.68 35.63 15.93
CA GLU A 103 -9.38 36.18 14.77
C GLU A 103 -8.61 37.33 14.09
N VAL A 104 -8.01 38.25 14.87
CA VAL A 104 -7.14 39.31 14.33
C VAL A 104 -5.97 38.73 13.51
N LYS A 105 -5.32 37.66 14.02
CA LYS A 105 -4.26 36.96 13.27
C LYS A 105 -4.81 36.26 12.02
N ARG A 106 -6.00 35.65 12.08
CA ARG A 106 -6.64 35.01 10.93
C ARG A 106 -6.92 36.01 9.81
N ILE A 107 -7.58 37.13 10.13
CA ILE A 107 -7.90 38.21 9.18
C ILE A 107 -6.61 38.78 8.57
N THR A 108 -5.60 39.05 9.40
CA THR A 108 -4.32 39.61 8.96
C THR A 108 -3.57 38.67 8.02
N LEU A 109 -3.56 37.36 8.28
CA LEU A 109 -2.99 36.37 7.38
C LEU A 109 -3.73 36.29 6.03
N THR A 110 -5.07 36.30 6.04
CA THR A 110 -5.87 36.34 4.78
C THR A 110 -5.56 37.59 3.97
N GLU A 111 -5.53 38.77 4.59
CA GLU A 111 -5.17 40.04 3.94
C GLU A 111 -3.77 39.99 3.31
N MET A 112 -2.80 39.40 4.03
CA MET A 112 -1.42 39.25 3.54
C MET A 112 -1.30 38.27 2.36
N ILE A 113 -2.13 37.22 2.29
CA ILE A 113 -2.20 36.28 1.16
C ILE A 113 -2.70 37.00 -0.08
N ASP A 114 -3.84 37.70 0.03
CA ASP A 114 -4.44 38.47 -1.08
C ASP A 114 -3.46 39.53 -1.61
N PHE A 115 -2.77 40.23 -0.70
CA PHE A 115 -1.85 41.31 -1.04
C PHE A 115 -0.60 40.82 -1.81
N ILE A 116 -0.02 39.67 -1.44
CA ILE A 116 1.06 39.02 -2.22
C ILE A 116 0.54 38.50 -3.57
N GLY A 117 -0.70 38.00 -3.62
CA GLY A 117 -1.30 37.49 -4.85
C GLY A 117 -1.58 38.58 -5.90
N CYS A 118 -2.00 39.78 -5.46
CA CYS A 118 -2.46 40.84 -6.35
C CYS A 118 -1.38 41.86 -6.77
N SER A 119 -0.34 42.09 -5.97
CA SER A 119 0.55 43.25 -6.13
C SER A 119 2.01 42.85 -6.44
N LYS A 120 2.66 43.60 -7.34
CA LYS A 120 4.02 43.33 -7.81
C LYS A 120 5.05 44.24 -7.13
N GLY A 121 6.29 43.77 -7.02
CA GLY A 121 7.42 44.52 -6.47
C GLY A 121 7.52 44.56 -4.94
N ILE A 122 6.58 43.97 -4.20
CA ILE A 122 6.59 43.95 -2.72
C ILE A 122 7.82 43.20 -2.16
N LEU A 123 8.31 42.17 -2.87
CA LEU A 123 9.29 41.21 -2.37
C LEU A 123 10.75 41.74 -2.36
N THR A 124 10.97 42.79 -1.57
CA THR A 124 12.28 43.41 -1.31
C THR A 124 13.16 42.55 -0.39
N GLU A 125 14.50 42.71 -0.44
CA GLU A 125 15.43 41.90 0.39
C GLU A 125 15.12 41.84 1.91
N PRO A 126 14.78 42.95 2.63
CA PRO A 126 14.53 42.88 4.08
C PRO A 126 13.29 42.06 4.46
N LEU A 127 12.39 41.76 3.51
CA LEU A 127 11.18 40.98 3.75
C LEU A 127 11.46 39.47 3.93
N TYR A 128 12.47 38.94 3.25
CA TYR A 128 12.82 37.51 3.26
C TYR A 128 13.10 36.95 4.67
N PRO A 129 13.94 37.57 5.53
CA PRO A 129 14.17 37.06 6.89
C PRO A 129 12.91 37.08 7.75
N GLU A 130 12.07 38.10 7.64
CA GLU A 130 10.83 38.23 8.42
C GLU A 130 9.81 37.15 8.03
N VAL A 131 9.60 36.93 6.72
CA VAL A 131 8.74 35.85 6.20
C VAL A 131 9.24 34.48 6.65
N VAL A 132 10.53 34.19 6.46
CA VAL A 132 11.11 32.89 6.83
C VAL A 132 11.06 32.69 8.36
N THR A 133 11.23 33.75 9.16
CA THR A 133 11.11 33.68 10.63
C THR A 133 9.68 33.42 11.07
N MET A 134 8.69 34.08 10.48
CA MET A 134 7.26 33.87 10.79
C MET A 134 6.79 32.46 10.41
N VAL A 135 7.18 31.96 9.25
CA VAL A 135 6.92 30.56 8.88
C VAL A 135 7.61 29.62 9.86
N ALA A 136 8.90 29.83 10.13
CA ALA A 136 9.70 28.98 11.02
C ALA A 136 9.22 28.97 12.47
N SER A 137 8.66 30.07 12.99
CA SER A 137 8.12 30.12 14.36
C SER A 137 6.78 29.42 14.49
N ASN A 138 5.97 29.41 13.42
CA ASN A 138 4.64 28.81 13.43
C ASN A 138 4.62 27.34 13.02
N ILE A 139 5.39 26.89 12.02
CA ILE A 139 5.30 25.49 11.55
C ILE A 139 6.26 24.55 12.31
N PHE A 140 7.48 24.99 12.64
CA PHE A 140 8.52 24.09 13.18
C PHE A 140 8.34 23.80 14.67
N ARG A 141 7.73 22.66 14.95
CA ARG A 141 7.37 22.16 16.27
C ARG A 141 7.76 20.70 16.44
N THR A 142 7.89 20.23 17.68
CA THR A 142 7.98 18.80 17.95
C THR A 142 6.57 18.21 17.87
N LEU A 143 6.38 17.28 16.94
CA LEU A 143 5.16 16.48 16.80
C LEU A 143 4.88 15.69 18.10
N PRO A 144 3.61 15.35 18.40
CA PRO A 144 3.29 14.53 19.57
C PRO A 144 3.95 13.13 19.49
N PRO A 145 4.22 12.47 20.63
CA PRO A 145 4.71 11.10 20.64
C PRO A 145 3.63 10.12 20.13
N LYS A 146 4.05 9.11 19.37
CA LYS A 146 3.18 8.03 18.90
C LYS A 146 2.89 7.05 20.06
N ASP A 147 1.85 7.35 20.82
CA ASP A 147 1.48 6.65 22.07
C ASP A 147 0.78 5.28 21.85
N ASN A 148 0.46 4.88 20.60
CA ASN A 148 -0.17 3.60 20.28
C ASN A 148 0.81 2.66 19.52
N PRO A 149 1.28 1.54 20.11
CA PRO A 149 2.10 0.55 19.41
C PRO A 149 1.28 -0.38 18.51
N ASP A 150 -0.04 -0.50 18.77
CA ASP A 150 -0.99 -1.29 18.00
C ASP A 150 -1.79 -0.38 17.03
N PHE A 151 -1.15 0.66 16.49
CA PHE A 151 -1.77 1.59 15.53
C PHE A 151 -1.80 0.98 14.13
N ASP A 152 -3.00 0.89 13.54
CA ASP A 152 -3.17 0.49 12.14
C ASP A 152 -3.49 1.72 11.28
N PRO A 153 -2.60 2.14 10.37
CA PRO A 153 -2.84 3.27 9.47
C PRO A 153 -4.01 3.09 8.48
N GLU A 154 -4.59 1.90 8.31
CA GLU A 154 -5.82 1.69 7.54
C GLU A 154 -7.10 1.82 8.40
N GLU A 155 -7.05 1.60 9.72
CA GLU A 155 -8.25 1.57 10.60
C GLU A 155 -8.35 2.75 11.60
N ASP A 156 -7.24 3.29 12.11
CA ASP A 156 -7.26 4.36 13.14
C ASP A 156 -7.52 5.76 12.52
N GLU A 157 -8.41 6.55 13.14
CA GLU A 157 -8.67 7.95 12.72
C GLU A 157 -7.44 8.86 12.94
N PRO A 158 -6.95 9.60 11.93
CA PRO A 158 -5.74 10.41 12.05
C PRO A 158 -5.95 11.64 12.95
N LEU A 159 -4.98 11.94 13.82
CA LEU A 159 -5.05 13.11 14.68
C LEU A 159 -4.90 14.42 13.90
N LEU A 160 -6.01 15.15 13.76
CA LEU A 160 -6.07 16.47 13.14
C LEU A 160 -5.50 17.55 14.07
N GLU A 161 -4.58 18.38 13.57
CA GLU A 161 -3.93 19.42 14.37
C GLU A 161 -4.91 20.56 14.71
N ALA A 162 -5.07 20.86 16.00
CA ALA A 162 -6.04 21.84 16.48
C ALA A 162 -5.76 23.28 15.98
N ALA A 163 -4.47 23.60 15.73
CA ALA A 163 -4.03 24.89 15.19
C ALA A 163 -4.23 25.05 13.67
N TRP A 164 -4.84 24.07 12.98
CA TRP A 164 -5.02 24.09 11.52
C TRP A 164 -5.59 25.40 10.93
N PRO A 165 -6.58 26.09 11.54
CA PRO A 165 -7.11 27.35 11.01
C PRO A 165 -6.09 28.50 10.90
N HIS A 166 -4.96 28.42 11.61
CA HIS A 166 -3.81 29.33 11.40
C HIS A 166 -2.73 28.70 10.52
N LEU A 167 -2.42 27.42 10.71
CA LEU A 167 -1.37 26.73 9.92
C LEU A 167 -1.68 26.72 8.42
N GLN A 168 -2.93 26.46 8.04
CA GLN A 168 -3.37 26.46 6.63
C GLN A 168 -3.01 27.78 5.93
N LEU A 169 -3.33 28.92 6.58
CA LEU A 169 -3.05 30.24 6.04
C LEU A 169 -1.54 30.54 5.99
N ILE A 170 -0.74 29.98 6.91
CA ILE A 170 0.71 30.18 6.94
C ILE A 170 1.41 29.33 5.85
N TYR A 171 0.95 28.10 5.62
CA TYR A 171 1.38 27.30 4.48
C TYR A 171 0.98 27.95 3.15
N GLU A 172 -0.26 28.43 3.01
CA GLU A 172 -0.73 29.12 1.81
C GLU A 172 0.05 30.42 1.55
N PHE A 173 0.26 31.25 2.58
CA PHE A 173 1.09 32.46 2.49
C PHE A 173 2.51 32.16 2.02
N PHE A 174 3.17 31.15 2.60
CA PHE A 174 4.53 30.77 2.21
C PHE A 174 4.59 30.19 0.79
N LEU A 175 3.57 29.42 0.39
CA LEU A 175 3.43 28.88 -0.95
C LEU A 175 3.26 30.00 -1.98
N ARG A 176 2.40 31.00 -1.74
CA ARG A 176 2.26 32.17 -2.64
C ARG A 176 3.54 33.01 -2.70
N PHE A 177 4.24 33.17 -1.59
CA PHE A 177 5.56 33.82 -1.53
C PHE A 177 6.62 33.09 -2.38
N LEU A 178 6.66 31.75 -2.36
CA LEU A 178 7.58 30.95 -3.18
C LEU A 178 7.17 30.91 -4.67
N GLU A 179 5.88 30.93 -4.96
CA GLU A 179 5.34 30.89 -6.32
C GLU A 179 5.48 32.22 -7.05
N SER A 180 5.37 33.35 -6.34
CA SER A 180 5.45 34.72 -6.85
C SER A 180 6.53 34.90 -7.94
N PRO A 181 6.22 35.63 -9.03
CA PRO A 181 7.20 35.93 -10.09
C PRO A 181 8.36 36.79 -9.58
N ASP A 182 8.14 37.58 -8.53
CA ASP A 182 9.13 38.49 -7.95
C ASP A 182 10.06 37.79 -6.93
N PHE A 183 9.83 36.50 -6.64
CA PHE A 183 10.67 35.72 -5.72
C PHE A 183 12.07 35.50 -6.31
N GLN A 184 13.11 35.93 -5.58
CA GLN A 184 14.51 35.85 -6.00
C GLN A 184 15.25 34.70 -5.28
N PRO A 185 15.55 33.57 -5.96
CA PRO A 185 16.24 32.43 -5.31
C PRO A 185 17.65 32.76 -4.80
N ALA A 186 18.30 33.78 -5.38
CA ALA A 186 19.62 34.25 -4.97
C ALA A 186 19.62 34.92 -3.58
N VAL A 187 18.50 35.53 -3.19
CA VAL A 187 18.26 36.11 -1.85
C VAL A 187 17.68 35.04 -0.93
N GLY A 188 16.63 34.33 -1.39
CA GLY A 188 15.94 33.31 -0.60
C GLY A 188 16.85 32.21 -0.04
N LYS A 189 17.86 31.77 -0.80
CA LYS A 189 18.87 30.77 -0.34
C LYS A 189 19.73 31.20 0.87
N ARG A 190 19.72 32.49 1.24
CA ARG A 190 20.42 33.00 2.45
C ARG A 190 19.66 32.67 3.73
N TYR A 191 18.35 32.43 3.64
CA TYR A 191 17.43 32.27 4.77
C TYR A 191 16.76 30.89 4.77
N ILE A 192 16.38 30.38 3.59
CA ILE A 192 15.96 28.99 3.38
C ILE A 192 17.22 28.16 3.20
N ASP A 193 17.79 27.70 4.32
CA ASP A 193 19.05 26.97 4.39
C ASP A 193 18.84 25.44 4.56
N GLN A 194 19.93 24.70 4.75
CA GLN A 194 19.88 23.26 5.02
C GLN A 194 19.16 22.91 6.33
N ARG A 195 19.22 23.79 7.35
CA ARG A 195 18.56 23.59 8.65
C ARG A 195 17.04 23.83 8.55
N PHE A 196 16.60 24.82 7.77
CA PHE A 196 15.20 25.04 7.43
C PHE A 196 14.63 23.81 6.71
N VAL A 197 15.32 23.31 5.69
CA VAL A 197 14.90 22.10 4.95
C VAL A 197 14.83 20.86 5.85
N LEU A 198 15.80 20.67 6.76
CA LEU A 198 15.78 19.53 7.68
C LEU A 198 14.53 19.57 8.58
N LYS A 199 14.26 20.71 9.23
CA LYS A 199 13.06 20.90 10.04
C LYS A 199 11.75 20.78 9.26
N LEU A 200 11.75 21.15 7.98
CA LEU A 200 10.59 20.99 7.10
C LEU A 200 10.33 19.51 6.78
N LEU A 201 11.39 18.72 6.61
CA LEU A 201 11.31 17.27 6.42
C LEU A 201 10.88 16.53 7.69
N ASP A 202 11.31 16.98 8.88
CA ASP A 202 10.86 16.41 10.16
C ASP A 202 9.32 16.47 10.33
N LEU A 203 8.65 17.46 9.74
CA LEU A 203 7.19 17.62 9.80
C LEU A 203 6.41 16.66 8.88
N PHE A 204 7.05 15.97 7.92
CA PHE A 204 6.36 14.99 7.07
C PHE A 204 5.89 13.75 7.85
N ASP A 205 6.33 13.55 9.10
CA ASP A 205 5.76 12.53 9.99
C ASP A 205 4.47 12.97 10.70
N SER A 206 3.92 14.16 10.38
CA SER A 206 2.64 14.64 10.93
C SER A 206 1.49 13.69 10.55
N GLU A 207 0.61 13.38 11.50
CA GLU A 207 -0.55 12.49 11.26
C GLU A 207 -1.62 13.16 10.37
N ASP A 208 -1.70 14.49 10.40
CA ASP A 208 -2.67 15.27 9.64
C ASP A 208 -2.33 15.29 8.12
N PRO A 209 -3.13 14.65 7.24
CA PRO A 209 -2.84 14.59 5.81
C PRO A 209 -2.86 15.96 5.13
N ARG A 210 -3.59 16.94 5.69
CA ARG A 210 -3.70 18.30 5.14
C ARG A 210 -2.38 19.05 5.30
N GLU A 211 -1.69 18.80 6.41
CA GLU A 211 -0.34 19.32 6.63
C GLU A 211 0.67 18.64 5.70
N ARG A 212 0.62 17.32 5.54
CA ARG A 212 1.54 16.60 4.64
C ARG A 212 1.40 17.04 3.18
N ASP A 213 0.19 17.27 2.67
CA ASP A 213 -0.03 17.80 1.31
C ASP A 213 0.47 19.25 1.13
N SER A 214 0.32 20.08 2.17
CA SER A 214 0.87 21.43 2.21
C SER A 214 2.40 21.42 2.19
N LEU A 215 3.02 20.58 3.04
CA LEU A 215 4.47 20.35 3.10
C LEU A 215 5.01 19.80 1.78
N LYS A 216 4.30 18.87 1.15
CA LYS A 216 4.62 18.28 -0.15
C LYS A 216 4.82 19.36 -1.21
N THR A 217 3.82 20.24 -1.32
CA THR A 217 3.82 21.31 -2.33
C THR A 217 4.89 22.36 -2.03
N VAL A 218 5.05 22.77 -0.77
CA VAL A 218 6.10 23.70 -0.34
C VAL A 218 7.51 23.15 -0.62
N LEU A 219 7.79 21.90 -0.25
CA LEU A 219 9.09 21.26 -0.48
C LEU A 219 9.39 21.12 -1.98
N HIS A 220 8.39 20.77 -2.79
CA HIS A 220 8.53 20.73 -4.24
C HIS A 220 8.86 22.13 -4.82
N ARG A 221 8.18 23.20 -4.39
CA ARG A 221 8.52 24.58 -4.83
C ARG A 221 9.94 24.99 -4.42
N ILE A 222 10.39 24.65 -3.21
CA ILE A 222 11.76 24.89 -2.74
C ILE A 222 12.78 24.12 -3.61
N TYR A 223 12.55 22.83 -3.88
CA TYR A 223 13.42 22.03 -4.76
C TYR A 223 13.48 22.58 -6.18
N GLY A 224 12.33 23.01 -6.71
CA GLY A 224 12.20 23.64 -8.03
C GLY A 224 13.04 24.91 -8.14
N LYS A 225 12.75 25.91 -7.28
CA LYS A 225 13.33 27.27 -7.37
C LYS A 225 14.75 27.37 -6.81
N ILE A 226 15.12 26.65 -5.75
CA ILE A 226 16.42 26.80 -5.06
C ILE A 226 17.38 25.65 -5.42
N LEU A 227 17.98 25.74 -6.61
CA LEU A 227 18.83 24.70 -7.21
C LEU A 227 19.92 24.16 -6.28
N GLY A 228 20.53 25.02 -5.45
CA GLY A 228 21.60 24.63 -4.52
C GLY A 228 21.19 23.67 -3.40
N LEU A 229 19.89 23.56 -3.10
CA LEU A 229 19.38 22.64 -2.07
C LEU A 229 19.05 21.24 -2.64
N ARG A 230 18.96 21.07 -3.97
CA ARG A 230 18.50 19.81 -4.60
C ARG A 230 19.30 18.58 -4.18
N ALA A 231 20.63 18.70 -4.08
CA ALA A 231 21.49 17.60 -3.63
C ALA A 231 21.30 17.26 -2.14
N PHE A 232 21.04 18.28 -1.31
CA PHE A 232 20.74 18.09 0.12
C PHE A 232 19.37 17.43 0.33
N ILE A 233 18.33 17.93 -0.34
CA ILE A 233 16.96 17.41 -0.26
C ILE A 233 16.92 15.92 -0.62
N ARG A 234 17.46 15.53 -1.79
CA ARG A 234 17.54 14.11 -2.19
C ARG A 234 18.26 13.26 -1.13
N ARG A 235 19.39 13.74 -0.59
CA ARG A 235 20.14 13.00 0.44
C ARG A 235 19.33 12.81 1.72
N GLN A 236 18.61 13.83 2.19
CA GLN A 236 17.81 13.69 3.42
C GLN A 236 16.59 12.79 3.21
N ILE A 237 15.91 12.87 2.06
CA ILE A 237 14.83 11.93 1.73
C ILE A 237 15.36 10.49 1.68
N ASN A 238 16.54 10.26 1.09
CA ASN A 238 17.19 8.95 1.12
C ASN A 238 17.50 8.48 2.56
N HIS A 239 17.93 9.36 3.46
CA HIS A 239 18.17 9.01 4.87
C HIS A 239 16.86 8.65 5.59
N ILE A 240 15.77 9.39 5.35
CA ILE A 240 14.43 9.10 5.89
C ILE A 240 13.93 7.74 5.40
N PHE A 241 14.02 7.47 4.10
CA PHE A 241 13.62 6.17 3.54
C PHE A 241 14.48 5.01 4.04
N LEU A 242 15.81 5.17 4.14
CA LEU A 242 16.67 4.11 4.70
C LEU A 242 16.31 3.82 6.16
N ARG A 243 16.09 4.86 6.98
CA ARG A 243 15.63 4.72 8.36
C ARG A 243 14.26 4.03 8.47
N PHE A 244 13.31 4.40 7.62
CA PHE A 244 12.00 3.77 7.53
C PHE A 244 12.09 2.27 7.17
N ILE A 245 12.89 1.91 6.16
CA ILE A 245 13.03 0.53 5.64
C ILE A 245 13.79 -0.39 6.61
N TYR A 246 14.76 0.15 7.36
CA TYR A 246 15.74 -0.66 8.10
C TYR A 246 15.75 -0.45 9.64
N GLU A 247 15.12 0.60 10.17
CA GLU A 247 15.08 0.88 11.62
C GLU A 247 13.66 0.90 12.21
N THR A 248 12.70 1.60 11.59
CA THR A 248 11.42 1.92 12.25
C THR A 248 10.18 1.21 11.69
N GLU A 249 10.12 0.89 10.39
CA GLU A 249 8.86 0.60 9.65
C GLU A 249 7.73 1.65 9.86
N GLN A 250 8.04 2.82 10.43
CA GLN A 250 7.09 3.87 10.80
C GLN A 250 7.60 5.22 10.30
N PHE A 251 6.87 5.80 9.35
CA PHE A 251 6.95 7.20 8.89
C PHE A 251 5.66 7.50 8.12
N ASN A 252 4.98 8.60 8.43
CA ASN A 252 3.65 8.88 7.85
C ASN A 252 3.74 9.41 6.41
N GLY A 253 4.70 10.28 6.11
CA GLY A 253 4.81 10.99 4.83
C GLY A 253 5.52 10.27 3.68
N VAL A 254 5.49 8.93 3.62
CA VAL A 254 6.23 8.18 2.57
C VAL A 254 5.67 8.46 1.18
N GLY A 255 4.34 8.46 1.02
CA GLY A 255 3.67 8.70 -0.27
C GLY A 255 3.94 10.12 -0.78
N GLU A 256 3.80 11.12 0.07
CA GLU A 256 4.00 12.53 -0.28
C GLU A 256 5.46 12.82 -0.67
N LEU A 257 6.44 12.19 -0.02
CA LEU A 257 7.84 12.27 -0.46
C LEU A 257 8.10 11.55 -1.80
N LEU A 258 7.39 10.44 -2.07
CA LEU A 258 7.46 9.74 -3.35
C LEU A 258 6.82 10.53 -4.50
N GLU A 259 5.72 11.26 -4.29
CA GLU A 259 5.13 12.14 -5.33
C GLU A 259 6.11 13.23 -5.78
N ILE A 260 6.82 13.86 -4.83
CA ILE A 260 7.89 14.82 -5.14
C ILE A 260 9.00 14.12 -5.93
N LEU A 261 9.40 12.91 -5.51
CA LEU A 261 10.44 12.15 -6.18
C LEU A 261 10.06 11.72 -7.60
N GLY A 262 8.81 11.30 -7.86
CA GLY A 262 8.34 10.96 -9.20
C GLY A 262 8.47 12.14 -10.17
N SER A 263 8.07 13.34 -9.73
CA SER A 263 8.28 14.59 -10.48
C SER A 263 9.77 14.89 -10.71
N ILE A 264 10.63 14.64 -9.70
CA ILE A 264 12.09 14.79 -9.80
C ILE A 264 12.71 13.77 -10.78
N ILE A 265 12.25 12.52 -10.79
CA ILE A 265 12.73 11.43 -11.64
C ILE A 265 12.36 11.70 -13.10
N ASN A 266 11.13 12.14 -13.36
CA ASN A 266 10.73 12.56 -14.71
C ASN A 266 11.61 13.74 -15.21
N GLY A 267 11.99 14.65 -14.30
CA GLY A 267 12.94 15.74 -14.54
C GLY A 267 14.43 15.35 -14.63
N PHE A 268 14.80 14.06 -14.63
CA PHE A 268 16.20 13.65 -14.81
C PHE A 268 16.67 13.78 -16.27
N ALA A 269 17.85 14.38 -16.44
CA ALA A 269 18.55 14.41 -17.72
C ALA A 269 19.11 13.03 -18.08
N LEU A 270 19.10 12.71 -19.38
CA LEU A 270 19.70 11.50 -19.94
C LEU A 270 21.15 11.79 -20.41
N PRO A 271 22.06 10.80 -20.35
CA PRO A 271 21.90 9.48 -19.74
C PRO A 271 21.80 9.55 -18.20
N LEU A 272 21.06 8.61 -17.60
CA LEU A 272 20.87 8.57 -16.14
C LEU A 272 22.20 8.43 -15.39
N LYS A 273 22.42 9.31 -14.41
CA LYS A 273 23.60 9.27 -13.54
C LYS A 273 23.64 8.00 -12.70
N ALA A 274 24.85 7.52 -12.41
CA ALA A 274 25.06 6.38 -11.50
C ALA A 274 24.41 6.58 -10.12
N GLU A 275 24.39 7.81 -9.58
CA GLU A 275 23.68 8.12 -8.32
C GLU A 275 22.17 7.81 -8.39
N HIS A 276 21.53 7.97 -9.56
CA HIS A 276 20.11 7.67 -9.75
C HIS A 276 19.87 6.16 -9.82
N LYS A 277 20.73 5.42 -10.54
CA LYS A 277 20.65 3.95 -10.61
C LYS A 277 20.88 3.30 -9.23
N VAL A 278 21.81 3.82 -8.43
CA VAL A 278 22.03 3.40 -7.04
C VAL A 278 20.82 3.74 -6.15
N PHE A 279 20.19 4.90 -6.33
CA PHE A 279 18.97 5.27 -5.60
C PHE A 279 17.80 4.30 -5.87
N LEU A 280 17.57 3.94 -7.15
CA LEU A 280 16.60 2.90 -7.52
C LEU A 280 16.91 1.56 -6.83
N GLU A 281 18.14 1.06 -7.00
CA GLU A 281 18.55 -0.26 -6.47
C GLU A 281 18.56 -0.36 -4.94
N LYS A 282 18.92 0.72 -4.23
CA LYS A 282 19.21 0.68 -2.78
C LYS A 282 18.17 1.37 -1.92
N VAL A 283 17.23 2.12 -2.49
CA VAL A 283 16.16 2.81 -1.74
C VAL A 283 14.78 2.47 -2.29
N LEU A 284 14.49 2.75 -3.57
CA LEU A 284 13.15 2.51 -4.12
C LEU A 284 12.77 1.03 -4.15
N LEU A 285 13.62 0.15 -4.70
CA LEU A 285 13.29 -1.29 -4.74
C LEU A 285 13.16 -1.88 -3.31
N PRO A 286 13.99 -1.51 -2.32
CA PRO A 286 13.74 -1.87 -0.91
C PRO A 286 12.47 -1.31 -0.24
N LEU A 287 11.84 -0.23 -0.72
CA LEU A 287 10.55 0.27 -0.20
C LEU A 287 9.39 -0.72 -0.44
N HIS A 288 9.56 -1.75 -1.28
CA HIS A 288 8.56 -2.80 -1.46
C HIS A 288 8.49 -3.77 -0.27
N LYS A 289 9.34 -3.63 0.75
CA LYS A 289 9.41 -4.56 1.90
C LYS A 289 8.46 -4.25 3.05
N PRO A 290 8.36 -3.01 3.59
CA PRO A 290 7.59 -2.74 4.81
C PRO A 290 6.11 -3.11 4.68
N LYS A 291 5.46 -3.37 5.82
CA LYS A 291 4.08 -3.89 5.85
C LYS A 291 3.08 -2.90 5.25
N CYS A 292 3.17 -1.64 5.66
CA CYS A 292 2.34 -0.49 5.26
C CYS A 292 2.55 -0.01 3.81
N PHE A 293 2.99 -0.88 2.91
CA PHE A 293 3.23 -0.63 1.48
C PHE A 293 1.99 -0.12 0.74
N ASN A 294 0.81 -0.59 1.16
CA ASN A 294 -0.50 -0.15 0.69
C ASN A 294 -0.69 1.38 0.69
N LEU A 295 -0.11 2.09 1.67
CA LEU A 295 -0.28 3.54 1.84
C LEU A 295 0.45 4.38 0.77
N TYR A 296 1.43 3.81 0.08
CA TYR A 296 2.30 4.52 -0.88
C TYR A 296 2.60 3.73 -2.17
N HIS A 297 1.89 2.61 -2.39
CA HIS A 297 2.05 1.72 -3.54
C HIS A 297 2.01 2.48 -4.87
N ALA A 298 0.96 3.27 -5.13
CA ALA A 298 0.77 3.95 -6.40
C ALA A 298 1.88 4.99 -6.67
N GLN A 299 2.29 5.72 -5.63
CA GLN A 299 3.38 6.69 -5.69
C GLN A 299 4.74 6.01 -5.96
N LEU A 300 4.95 4.81 -5.44
CA LEU A 300 6.16 4.03 -5.67
C LEU A 300 6.18 3.38 -7.06
N ALA A 301 5.10 2.73 -7.46
CA ALA A 301 4.91 2.17 -8.80
C ALA A 301 5.18 3.24 -9.88
N TYR A 302 4.56 4.43 -9.73
CA TYR A 302 4.84 5.58 -10.60
C TYR A 302 6.34 5.96 -10.64
N CYS A 303 7.04 5.95 -9.50
CA CYS A 303 8.49 6.19 -9.48
C CYS A 303 9.30 5.09 -10.19
N ILE A 304 8.88 3.83 -10.12
CA ILE A 304 9.53 2.69 -10.79
C ILE A 304 9.31 2.74 -12.30
N VAL A 305 8.06 2.91 -12.75
CA VAL A 305 7.67 3.10 -14.16
C VAL A 305 8.43 4.29 -14.76
N GLN A 306 8.45 5.44 -14.08
CA GLN A 306 9.20 6.62 -14.51
C GLN A 306 10.72 6.42 -14.53
N PHE A 307 11.28 5.40 -13.87
CA PHE A 307 12.69 5.03 -14.01
C PHE A 307 12.96 4.18 -15.25
N ILE A 308 12.01 3.30 -15.61
CA ILE A 308 12.10 2.42 -16.79
C ILE A 308 11.91 3.22 -18.08
N GLU A 309 10.94 4.15 -18.14
CA GLU A 309 10.76 5.07 -19.28
C GLU A 309 12.04 5.85 -19.65
N LYS A 310 12.90 6.14 -18.67
CA LYS A 310 14.14 6.90 -18.85
C LYS A 310 15.33 6.01 -19.26
N ASP A 311 15.25 4.71 -19.00
CA ASP A 311 16.32 3.75 -19.24
C ASP A 311 15.80 2.30 -19.19
N PRO A 312 15.28 1.75 -20.32
CA PRO A 312 14.71 0.40 -20.37
C PRO A 312 15.65 -0.73 -19.92
N SER A 313 16.97 -0.50 -19.94
CA SER A 313 17.99 -1.46 -19.43
C SER A 313 17.90 -1.73 -17.92
N LEU A 314 17.09 -0.95 -17.18
CA LEU A 314 16.82 -1.16 -15.77
C LEU A 314 15.76 -2.24 -15.50
N THR A 315 14.96 -2.62 -16.51
CA THR A 315 13.78 -3.50 -16.35
C THR A 315 14.13 -4.87 -15.75
N GLU A 316 15.18 -5.53 -16.25
CA GLU A 316 15.65 -6.81 -15.71
C GLU A 316 15.90 -6.75 -14.19
N LYS A 317 16.56 -5.67 -13.74
CA LYS A 317 16.90 -5.46 -12.32
C LYS A 317 15.68 -5.17 -11.47
N VAL A 318 14.73 -4.37 -11.97
CA VAL A 318 13.46 -4.06 -11.29
C VAL A 318 12.66 -5.33 -11.09
N ILE A 319 12.36 -6.06 -12.17
CA ILE A 319 11.55 -7.28 -12.12
C ILE A 319 12.23 -8.38 -11.28
N THR A 320 13.55 -8.53 -11.37
CA THR A 320 14.31 -9.47 -10.52
C THR A 320 14.23 -9.09 -9.04
N ALA A 321 14.17 -7.80 -8.70
CA ALA A 321 14.00 -7.33 -7.33
C ALA A 321 12.57 -7.54 -6.82
N LEU A 322 11.54 -7.25 -7.63
CA LEU A 322 10.13 -7.50 -7.27
C LEU A 322 9.87 -9.00 -7.05
N ILE A 323 10.35 -9.88 -7.94
CA ILE A 323 10.27 -11.33 -7.77
C ILE A 323 11.04 -11.80 -6.51
N LYS A 324 12.16 -11.14 -6.17
CA LYS A 324 12.93 -11.42 -4.95
C LYS A 324 12.24 -10.95 -3.67
N TYR A 325 11.42 -9.90 -3.73
CA TYR A 325 10.68 -9.33 -2.60
C TYR A 325 9.20 -9.78 -2.57
N TRP A 326 8.84 -10.78 -3.38
CA TRP A 326 7.46 -11.24 -3.54
C TRP A 326 6.78 -11.59 -2.19
N PRO A 327 5.59 -11.03 -1.89
CA PRO A 327 4.85 -11.32 -0.66
C PRO A 327 4.47 -12.80 -0.56
N LYS A 328 4.57 -13.39 0.64
CA LYS A 328 4.20 -14.79 0.89
C LYS A 328 3.15 -14.98 2.00
N THR A 329 2.72 -13.89 2.62
CA THR A 329 1.89 -13.88 3.83
C THR A 329 0.82 -12.79 3.83
N CYS A 330 0.64 -12.08 2.71
CA CYS A 330 -0.34 -10.99 2.56
C CYS A 330 -0.82 -10.93 1.11
N SER A 331 -2.05 -11.41 0.87
CA SER A 331 -2.66 -11.49 -0.46
C SER A 331 -2.90 -10.11 -1.09
N GLN A 332 -3.29 -9.12 -0.30
CA GLN A 332 -3.51 -7.73 -0.73
C GLN A 332 -2.22 -7.12 -1.31
N LYS A 333 -1.08 -7.39 -0.66
CA LYS A 333 0.24 -6.95 -1.15
C LYS A 333 0.69 -7.72 -2.39
N GLU A 334 0.33 -9.01 -2.51
CA GLU A 334 0.56 -9.79 -3.74
C GLU A 334 -0.28 -9.28 -4.92
N VAL A 335 -1.53 -8.90 -4.69
CA VAL A 335 -2.39 -8.21 -5.68
C VAL A 335 -1.80 -6.86 -6.10
N MET A 336 -1.20 -6.11 -5.18
CA MET A 336 -0.49 -4.87 -5.52
C MET A 336 0.76 -5.10 -6.37
N PHE A 337 1.60 -6.10 -6.04
CA PHE A 337 2.74 -6.47 -6.90
C PHE A 337 2.29 -6.91 -8.31
N LEU A 338 1.10 -7.49 -8.46
CA LEU A 338 0.52 -7.81 -9.77
C LEU A 338 0.00 -6.57 -10.52
N ASN A 339 -0.41 -5.49 -9.82
CA ASN A 339 -0.72 -4.20 -10.45
C ASN A 339 0.55 -3.53 -10.99
N GLU A 340 1.55 -3.32 -10.12
CA GLU A 340 2.81 -2.65 -10.48
C GLU A 340 3.50 -3.34 -11.67
N ILE A 341 3.45 -4.67 -11.74
CA ILE A 341 4.03 -5.42 -12.85
C ILE A 341 3.22 -5.30 -14.14
N GLU A 342 1.90 -5.12 -14.10
CA GLU A 342 1.13 -4.77 -15.31
C GLU A 342 1.55 -3.38 -15.82
N GLU A 343 1.63 -2.37 -14.94
CA GLU A 343 2.08 -1.02 -15.28
C GLU A 343 3.52 -0.99 -15.86
N ILE A 344 4.40 -1.90 -15.42
CA ILE A 344 5.74 -2.09 -15.98
C ILE A 344 5.71 -2.83 -17.34
N LEU A 345 4.83 -3.81 -17.51
CA LEU A 345 4.69 -4.55 -18.77
C LEU A 345 4.04 -3.70 -19.87
N ASP A 346 3.18 -2.74 -19.54
CA ASP A 346 2.56 -1.82 -20.50
C ASP A 346 3.59 -0.92 -21.22
N ILE A 347 4.77 -0.71 -20.64
CA ILE A 347 5.85 0.10 -21.22
C ILE A 347 7.10 -0.70 -21.60
N ILE A 348 7.07 -2.03 -21.52
CA ILE A 348 8.27 -2.84 -21.75
C ILE A 348 8.61 -2.98 -23.24
N GLU A 349 9.90 -2.86 -23.58
CA GLU A 349 10.37 -3.21 -24.93
C GLU A 349 10.40 -4.75 -25.12
N PRO A 350 9.98 -5.30 -26.29
CA PRO A 350 9.95 -6.75 -26.52
C PRO A 350 11.29 -7.47 -26.30
N ASP A 351 12.42 -6.80 -26.50
CA ASP A 351 13.75 -7.38 -26.24
C ASP A 351 14.12 -7.40 -24.75
N GLN A 352 13.61 -6.47 -23.94
CA GLN A 352 13.70 -6.56 -22.47
C GLN A 352 12.76 -7.66 -21.93
N PHE A 353 11.57 -7.80 -22.52
CA PHE A 353 10.60 -8.84 -22.16
C PHE A 353 11.18 -10.26 -22.29
N LYS A 354 11.90 -10.54 -23.39
CA LYS A 354 12.57 -11.84 -23.62
C LYS A 354 13.55 -12.24 -22.51
N ILE A 355 14.18 -11.28 -21.84
CA ILE A 355 15.11 -11.51 -20.71
C ILE A 355 14.33 -11.94 -19.46
N ILE A 356 13.21 -11.26 -19.16
CA ILE A 356 12.46 -11.45 -17.91
C ILE A 356 11.34 -12.49 -17.97
N MET A 357 10.86 -12.88 -19.16
CA MET A 357 9.63 -13.67 -19.31
C MET A 357 9.69 -15.01 -18.56
N GLN A 358 10.81 -15.73 -18.58
CA GLN A 358 10.92 -17.02 -17.90
C GLN A 358 10.79 -16.92 -16.37
N PRO A 359 11.56 -16.11 -15.63
CA PRO A 359 11.35 -15.95 -14.19
C PRO A 359 10.00 -15.32 -13.85
N LEU A 360 9.49 -14.41 -14.69
CA LEU A 360 8.21 -13.72 -14.44
C LEU A 360 7.00 -14.65 -14.58
N PHE A 361 6.86 -15.37 -15.69
CA PHE A 361 5.74 -16.31 -15.87
C PHE A 361 5.84 -17.52 -14.93
N ARG A 362 7.05 -17.91 -14.48
CA ARG A 362 7.21 -18.87 -13.37
C ARG A 362 6.73 -18.32 -12.02
N GLN A 363 6.57 -17.00 -11.87
CA GLN A 363 5.92 -16.41 -10.70
C GLN A 363 4.40 -16.29 -10.92
N PHE A 364 3.94 -15.78 -12.07
CA PHE A 364 2.51 -15.76 -12.42
C PHE A 364 1.85 -17.14 -12.33
N ALA A 365 2.54 -18.20 -12.77
CA ALA A 365 2.12 -19.59 -12.59
C ALA A 365 1.70 -19.93 -11.15
N LYS A 366 2.42 -19.44 -10.14
CA LYS A 366 2.11 -19.66 -8.72
C LYS A 366 0.94 -18.82 -8.25
N CYS A 367 0.87 -17.56 -8.68
CA CYS A 367 -0.20 -16.63 -8.34
C CYS A 367 -1.54 -17.12 -8.92
N VAL A 368 -1.52 -17.58 -10.17
CA VAL A 368 -2.65 -18.23 -10.86
C VAL A 368 -3.04 -19.51 -10.10
N SER A 369 -2.10 -20.36 -9.68
CA SER A 369 -2.37 -21.52 -8.81
C SER A 369 -2.65 -21.21 -7.33
N SER A 370 -2.89 -19.94 -6.96
CA SER A 370 -3.28 -19.60 -5.59
C SER A 370 -4.73 -20.00 -5.32
N SER A 371 -5.00 -20.57 -4.13
CA SER A 371 -6.37 -20.82 -3.66
C SER A 371 -7.11 -19.54 -3.24
N HIS A 372 -6.40 -18.42 -3.16
CA HIS A 372 -6.92 -17.11 -2.80
C HIS A 372 -7.43 -16.37 -4.04
N PHE A 373 -8.74 -16.40 -4.27
CA PHE A 373 -9.36 -15.98 -5.53
C PHE A 373 -8.89 -14.59 -6.03
N GLN A 374 -8.73 -13.58 -5.17
CA GLN A 374 -8.27 -12.25 -5.60
C GLN A 374 -6.87 -12.25 -6.23
N VAL A 375 -5.98 -13.17 -5.83
CA VAL A 375 -4.62 -13.29 -6.39
C VAL A 375 -4.69 -14.02 -7.74
N ALA A 376 -5.43 -15.13 -7.80
CA ALA A 376 -5.62 -15.90 -9.03
C ALA A 376 -6.34 -15.07 -10.10
N ASP A 377 -7.48 -14.47 -9.77
CA ASP A 377 -8.26 -13.61 -10.66
C ASP A 377 -7.43 -12.41 -11.14
N ARG A 378 -6.62 -11.79 -10.28
CA ARG A 378 -5.78 -10.65 -10.67
C ARG A 378 -4.65 -11.05 -11.62
N ALA A 379 -4.02 -12.20 -11.39
CA ALA A 379 -2.97 -12.71 -12.27
C ALA A 379 -3.54 -13.20 -13.62
N LEU A 380 -4.77 -13.73 -13.63
CA LEU A 380 -5.50 -14.05 -14.86
C LEU A 380 -5.97 -12.80 -15.61
N TYR A 381 -6.17 -11.66 -14.91
CA TYR A 381 -6.62 -10.42 -15.52
C TYR A 381 -5.64 -9.83 -16.55
N LEU A 382 -4.35 -10.18 -16.45
CA LEU A 382 -3.30 -9.82 -17.43
C LEU A 382 -3.66 -10.26 -18.87
N TRP A 383 -4.49 -11.30 -19.03
CA TRP A 383 -5.03 -11.74 -20.33
C TRP A 383 -6.26 -10.94 -20.82
N ASN A 384 -6.53 -9.76 -20.26
CA ASN A 384 -7.41 -8.75 -20.85
C ASN A 384 -6.62 -7.58 -21.48
N ASN A 385 -5.30 -7.55 -21.33
CA ASN A 385 -4.44 -6.47 -21.79
C ASN A 385 -3.83 -6.82 -23.16
N GLU A 386 -4.21 -6.08 -24.21
CA GLU A 386 -3.86 -6.39 -25.59
C GLU A 386 -2.34 -6.39 -25.86
N TYR A 387 -1.56 -5.56 -25.15
CA TYR A 387 -0.11 -5.52 -25.33
C TYR A 387 0.59 -6.70 -24.63
N ILE A 388 0.12 -7.08 -23.44
CA ILE A 388 0.63 -8.28 -22.75
C ILE A 388 0.26 -9.54 -23.54
N ILE A 389 -0.91 -9.59 -24.17
CA ILE A 389 -1.33 -10.69 -25.04
C ILE A 389 -0.40 -10.84 -26.25
N SER A 390 -0.03 -9.75 -26.95
CA SER A 390 0.87 -9.85 -28.11
C SER A 390 2.29 -10.24 -27.73
N LEU A 391 2.82 -9.74 -26.60
CA LEU A 391 4.09 -10.19 -26.03
C LEU A 391 4.08 -11.69 -25.67
N ILE A 392 2.93 -12.22 -25.23
CA ILE A 392 2.75 -13.66 -24.98
C ILE A 392 2.69 -14.45 -26.28
N GLU A 393 2.02 -13.96 -27.32
CA GLU A 393 1.88 -14.61 -28.63
C GLU A 393 3.26 -14.79 -29.31
N ASP A 394 4.02 -13.69 -29.41
CA ASP A 394 5.39 -13.64 -29.96
C ASP A 394 6.38 -14.59 -29.25
N ASN A 395 6.13 -14.94 -27.99
CA ASN A 395 7.00 -15.76 -27.15
C ASN A 395 6.30 -17.04 -26.64
N SER A 396 5.24 -17.45 -27.33
CA SER A 396 4.29 -18.47 -26.86
C SER A 396 4.93 -19.85 -26.68
N GLU A 397 5.96 -20.19 -27.47
CA GLU A 397 6.79 -21.41 -27.32
C GLU A 397 7.43 -21.55 -25.93
N VAL A 398 7.75 -20.43 -25.27
CA VAL A 398 8.39 -20.42 -23.95
C VAL A 398 7.35 -20.24 -22.83
N ILE A 399 6.31 -19.44 -23.07
CA ILE A 399 5.34 -19.05 -22.04
C ILE A 399 4.25 -20.10 -21.82
N MET A 400 3.69 -20.68 -22.89
CA MET A 400 2.60 -21.66 -22.73
C MET A 400 3.01 -22.93 -21.96
N PRO A 401 4.21 -23.53 -22.16
CA PRO A 401 4.65 -24.67 -21.35
C PRO A 401 4.74 -24.36 -19.85
N ILE A 402 5.03 -23.11 -19.47
CA ILE A 402 5.12 -22.68 -18.07
C ILE A 402 3.72 -22.51 -17.46
N MET A 403 2.78 -21.95 -18.21
CA MET A 403 1.43 -21.61 -17.73
C MET A 403 0.40 -22.74 -17.86
N TYR A 404 0.59 -23.69 -18.78
CA TYR A 404 -0.38 -24.75 -19.10
C TYR A 404 -0.75 -25.60 -17.87
N GLN A 405 0.23 -26.14 -17.14
CA GLN A 405 -0.01 -27.00 -15.97
C GLN A 405 -0.78 -26.25 -14.86
N PRO A 406 -0.37 -25.04 -14.41
CA PRO A 406 -1.17 -24.21 -13.52
C PRO A 406 -2.64 -24.10 -13.93
N LEU A 407 -2.89 -23.62 -15.15
CA LEU A 407 -4.24 -23.37 -15.69
C LEU A 407 -5.07 -24.65 -15.73
N TYR A 408 -4.52 -25.77 -16.20
CA TYR A 408 -5.22 -27.05 -16.29
C TYR A 408 -5.70 -27.56 -14.92
N LEU A 409 -4.90 -27.37 -13.86
CA LEU A 409 -5.26 -27.80 -12.51
C LEU A 409 -6.39 -26.94 -11.94
N ILE A 410 -6.28 -25.61 -12.04
CA ILE A 410 -7.28 -24.65 -11.52
C ILE A 410 -8.64 -24.85 -12.21
N ALA A 411 -8.65 -25.10 -13.52
CA ALA A 411 -9.86 -25.37 -14.30
C ALA A 411 -10.69 -26.58 -13.80
N LYS A 412 -10.10 -27.43 -12.94
CA LYS A 412 -10.70 -28.65 -12.38
C LYS A 412 -10.84 -28.64 -10.86
N GLU A 413 -9.89 -28.01 -10.16
CA GLU A 413 -9.66 -28.21 -8.73
C GLU A 413 -9.93 -26.92 -7.91
N HIS A 414 -10.26 -25.79 -8.55
CA HIS A 414 -10.54 -24.51 -7.86
C HIS A 414 -12.01 -24.33 -7.45
N TRP A 415 -12.22 -23.77 -6.25
CA TRP A 415 -13.54 -23.65 -5.61
C TRP A 415 -14.41 -22.51 -6.16
N ASN A 416 -13.81 -21.40 -6.61
CA ASN A 416 -14.53 -20.28 -7.19
C ASN A 416 -14.77 -20.48 -8.69
N SER A 417 -16.04 -20.54 -9.10
CA SER A 417 -16.45 -20.72 -10.49
C SER A 417 -16.13 -19.52 -11.38
N ALA A 418 -16.01 -18.30 -10.83
CA ALA A 418 -15.59 -17.12 -11.60
C ALA A 418 -14.12 -17.24 -12.04
N THR A 419 -13.21 -17.62 -11.12
CA THR A 419 -11.81 -17.93 -11.42
C THR A 419 -11.68 -19.03 -12.47
N VAL A 420 -12.49 -20.09 -12.36
CA VAL A 420 -12.53 -21.18 -13.34
C VAL A 420 -12.95 -20.67 -14.73
N SER A 421 -13.94 -19.77 -14.82
CA SER A 421 -14.36 -19.14 -16.08
C SER A 421 -13.26 -18.26 -16.69
N LEU A 422 -12.52 -17.51 -15.87
CA LEU A 422 -11.32 -16.76 -16.30
C LEU A 422 -10.25 -17.70 -16.86
N VAL A 423 -9.95 -18.81 -16.19
CA VAL A 423 -9.01 -19.84 -16.67
C VAL A 423 -9.44 -20.42 -18.02
N TYR A 424 -10.73 -20.71 -18.23
CA TYR A 424 -11.22 -21.19 -19.53
C TYR A 424 -11.02 -20.16 -20.66
N ARG A 425 -11.13 -18.85 -20.37
CA ARG A 425 -10.81 -17.79 -21.34
C ARG A 425 -9.33 -17.80 -21.73
N VAL A 426 -8.42 -17.92 -20.74
CA VAL A 426 -6.97 -17.98 -20.97
C VAL A 426 -6.58 -19.24 -21.75
N LEU A 427 -7.13 -20.41 -21.37
CA LEU A 427 -6.89 -21.66 -22.10
C LEU A 427 -7.38 -21.59 -23.56
N LYS A 428 -8.54 -20.94 -23.81
CA LYS A 428 -9.01 -20.71 -25.18
C LYS A 428 -8.07 -19.79 -25.96
N SER A 429 -7.58 -18.71 -25.34
CA SER A 429 -6.59 -17.81 -25.97
C SER A 429 -5.31 -18.56 -26.38
N PHE A 430 -4.80 -19.47 -25.54
CA PHE A 430 -3.65 -20.32 -25.91
C PHE A 430 -3.94 -21.28 -27.08
N VAL A 431 -5.15 -21.84 -27.18
CA VAL A 431 -5.58 -22.62 -28.36
C VAL A 431 -5.62 -21.75 -29.62
N GLU A 432 -6.05 -20.50 -29.50
CA GLU A 432 -6.12 -19.56 -30.62
C GLU A 432 -4.74 -19.07 -31.07
N MET A 433 -3.77 -18.90 -30.15
CA MET A 433 -2.37 -18.55 -30.44
C MET A 433 -1.60 -19.68 -31.17
N ASN A 434 -1.62 -20.90 -30.64
CA ASN A 434 -0.87 -22.02 -31.22
C ASN A 434 -1.54 -23.38 -30.92
N PRO A 435 -2.46 -23.84 -31.79
CA PRO A 435 -3.18 -25.11 -31.60
C PRO A 435 -2.25 -26.33 -31.45
N ALA A 436 -1.15 -26.37 -32.22
CA ALA A 436 -0.25 -27.52 -32.28
C ALA A 436 0.53 -27.70 -30.97
N LEU A 437 1.11 -26.62 -30.44
CA LEU A 437 1.81 -26.67 -29.16
C LEU A 437 0.84 -26.91 -27.99
N PHE A 438 -0.39 -26.39 -28.06
CA PHE A 438 -1.42 -26.69 -27.05
C PHE A 438 -1.79 -28.18 -27.03
N GLU A 439 -1.92 -28.82 -28.19
CA GLU A 439 -2.18 -30.27 -28.29
C GLU A 439 -0.98 -31.09 -27.77
N GLU A 440 0.26 -30.72 -28.14
CA GLU A 440 1.46 -31.38 -27.65
C GLU A 440 1.58 -31.29 -26.12
N LEU A 441 1.42 -30.10 -25.53
CA LEU A 441 1.41 -29.90 -24.08
C LEU A 441 0.28 -30.69 -23.40
N THR A 442 -0.91 -30.75 -24.02
CA THR A 442 -2.03 -31.55 -23.53
C THR A 442 -1.72 -33.06 -23.55
N SER A 443 -1.04 -33.55 -24.57
CA SER A 443 -0.62 -34.96 -24.67
C SER A 443 0.48 -35.29 -23.66
N SER A 444 1.51 -34.46 -23.60
CA SER A 444 2.65 -34.58 -22.68
C SER A 444 2.21 -34.57 -21.22
N PHE A 445 1.35 -33.63 -20.82
CA PHE A 445 0.83 -33.55 -19.45
C PHE A 445 -0.04 -34.76 -19.07
N LYS A 446 -0.85 -35.30 -20.01
CA LYS A 446 -1.58 -36.56 -19.79
C LYS A 446 -0.62 -37.74 -19.55
N ALA A 447 0.47 -37.83 -20.30
CA ALA A 447 1.48 -38.87 -20.15
C ALA A 447 2.27 -38.76 -18.84
N GLU A 448 2.69 -37.54 -18.45
CA GLU A 448 3.40 -37.30 -17.18
C GLU A 448 2.50 -37.64 -15.98
N ARG A 449 1.21 -37.21 -15.97
CA ARG A 449 0.28 -37.55 -14.87
C ARG A 449 -0.04 -39.05 -14.78
N GLN A 450 0.06 -39.82 -15.89
CA GLN A 450 -0.02 -41.29 -15.85
C GLN A 450 1.26 -41.93 -15.27
N LYS A 451 2.42 -41.43 -15.67
CA LYS A 451 3.76 -41.84 -15.22
C LYS A 451 3.97 -41.55 -13.72
N GLU A 452 3.47 -40.43 -13.20
CA GLU A 452 3.42 -40.13 -11.77
C GLU A 452 2.51 -41.10 -11.02
N LYS A 453 1.26 -41.31 -11.47
CA LYS A 453 0.34 -42.30 -10.88
C LYS A 453 0.88 -43.73 -10.89
N LYS A 454 1.78 -44.08 -11.82
CA LYS A 454 2.50 -45.36 -11.83
C LYS A 454 3.57 -45.40 -10.75
N LYS A 455 4.46 -44.40 -10.69
CA LYS A 455 5.50 -44.27 -9.64
C LYS A 455 4.91 -44.27 -8.23
N GLU A 456 3.75 -43.64 -8.05
CA GLU A 456 3.00 -43.62 -6.80
C GLU A 456 2.58 -45.02 -6.36
N LYS A 457 1.98 -45.82 -7.26
CA LYS A 457 1.65 -47.23 -6.97
C LYS A 457 2.88 -48.07 -6.69
N GLU A 458 3.95 -47.94 -7.49
CA GLU A 458 5.22 -48.63 -7.30
C GLU A 458 5.83 -48.32 -5.91
N ARG A 459 5.78 -47.05 -5.48
CA ARG A 459 6.22 -46.60 -4.15
C ARG A 459 5.36 -47.18 -3.03
N ASP A 460 4.03 -47.16 -3.19
CA ASP A 460 3.10 -47.66 -2.17
C ASP A 460 3.16 -49.20 -2.05
N GLU A 461 3.44 -49.91 -3.15
CA GLU A 461 3.72 -51.35 -3.16
C GLU A 461 5.04 -51.67 -2.46
N LEU A 462 6.10 -50.88 -2.68
CA LEU A 462 7.37 -51.00 -1.96
C LEU A 462 7.21 -50.77 -0.44
N TRP A 463 6.42 -49.77 -0.02
CA TRP A 463 6.11 -49.56 1.39
C TRP A 463 5.37 -50.75 2.01
N LYS A 464 4.34 -51.29 1.34
CA LYS A 464 3.62 -52.49 1.80
C LYS A 464 4.52 -53.73 1.90
N GLN A 465 5.46 -53.90 0.97
CA GLN A 465 6.48 -54.96 1.04
C GLN A 465 7.41 -54.78 2.24
N LEU A 466 7.85 -53.54 2.53
CA LEU A 466 8.68 -53.22 3.69
C LEU A 466 7.94 -53.47 5.01
N GLU A 467 6.68 -53.04 5.12
CA GLU A 467 5.82 -53.31 6.28
C GLU A 467 5.60 -54.81 6.50
N ALA A 468 5.36 -55.58 5.44
CA ALA A 468 5.22 -57.04 5.50
C ALA A 468 6.51 -57.72 5.96
N LEU A 469 7.68 -57.30 5.48
CA LEU A 469 8.98 -57.81 5.92
C LEU A 469 9.26 -57.49 7.39
N CYS A 470 9.06 -56.23 7.81
CA CYS A 470 9.20 -55.80 9.21
C CYS A 470 8.24 -56.58 10.14
N SER A 471 7.00 -56.79 9.72
CA SER A 471 6.00 -57.57 10.47
C SER A 471 6.40 -59.04 10.57
N ARG A 472 6.89 -59.64 9.48
CA ARG A 472 7.38 -61.03 9.46
C ARG A 472 8.60 -61.20 10.36
N GLN A 473 9.51 -60.23 10.41
CA GLN A 473 10.71 -60.30 11.24
C GLN A 473 10.38 -60.18 12.74
N ARG A 474 9.48 -59.27 13.13
CA ARG A 474 8.91 -59.23 14.50
C ARG A 474 8.27 -60.57 14.90
N HIS A 475 7.61 -61.25 13.95
CA HIS A 475 7.02 -62.57 14.18
C HIS A 475 8.02 -63.73 14.31
N VAL A 476 9.28 -63.55 13.88
CA VAL A 476 10.37 -64.52 14.04
C VAL A 476 11.05 -64.35 15.40
N ASP A 477 11.35 -63.11 15.80
CA ASP A 477 11.96 -62.85 17.12
C ASP A 477 11.01 -63.19 18.27
N GLY A 478 9.70 -62.99 18.08
CA GLY A 478 8.65 -63.43 19.02
C GLY A 478 8.44 -64.95 19.11
N LYS A 479 9.31 -65.77 18.50
CA LYS A 479 9.18 -67.24 18.45
C LYS A 479 10.40 -68.04 18.94
N ARG A 480 11.39 -67.39 19.57
CA ARG A 480 12.42 -68.10 20.34
C ARG A 480 11.86 -68.51 21.72
N PRO A 481 11.88 -69.80 22.11
CA PRO A 481 11.59 -70.19 23.49
C PRO A 481 12.75 -69.75 24.40
N SER A 482 12.43 -69.08 25.51
CA SER A 482 13.38 -68.82 26.59
C SER A 482 13.53 -70.07 27.47
N ALA A 483 14.76 -70.55 27.66
CA ALA A 483 15.10 -71.59 28.62
C ALA A 483 16.53 -71.40 29.14
N CYS A 484 16.70 -71.49 30.48
CA CYS A 484 17.94 -71.41 31.28
C CYS A 484 18.88 -70.21 30.98
N ASP A 485 19.02 -69.17 31.79
CA ASP A 485 19.04 -68.97 33.26
C ASP A 485 20.30 -69.44 34.00
N GLY A 486 20.95 -68.49 34.69
CA GLY A 486 21.20 -68.64 36.13
C GLY A 486 22.65 -68.73 36.64
N ALA A 487 23.32 -67.59 36.88
CA ALA A 487 24.43 -67.48 37.84
C ALA A 487 24.66 -66.03 38.36
N SER A 488 24.00 -65.74 39.48
CA SER A 488 23.95 -64.52 40.31
C SER A 488 25.22 -63.66 40.54
N SER A 489 25.01 -62.32 40.55
CA SER A 489 25.55 -61.31 41.52
C SER A 489 27.08 -61.07 41.62
N ALA A 490 27.62 -59.87 41.94
CA ALA A 490 27.13 -58.51 42.22
C ALA A 490 28.24 -57.50 41.77
N THR A 491 28.27 -56.16 41.99
CA THR A 491 27.49 -55.11 42.71
C THR A 491 27.81 -53.77 41.99
N GLY A 492 27.27 -52.57 42.28
CA GLY A 492 26.30 -52.07 43.25
C GLY A 492 26.15 -50.54 43.13
N ALA A 493 25.17 -49.94 43.84
CA ALA A 493 24.85 -48.49 43.94
C ALA A 493 24.53 -47.74 42.60
N ASN A 494 23.31 -47.28 42.28
CA ASN A 494 22.25 -46.51 42.97
C ASN A 494 22.50 -44.99 43.07
N VAL A 495 21.76 -44.17 42.29
CA VAL A 495 20.91 -43.05 42.77
C VAL A 495 19.78 -42.74 41.75
N ASN A 496 18.55 -42.65 42.26
CA ASN A 496 17.29 -42.04 41.79
C ASN A 496 17.35 -40.95 40.68
N ALA A 497 16.48 -40.92 39.65
CA ALA A 497 15.03 -40.53 39.61
C ALA A 497 14.77 -39.00 39.69
N ALA A 498 13.68 -38.40 39.19
CA ALA A 498 12.39 -38.86 38.65
C ALA A 498 11.92 -37.92 37.49
N GLY A 499 10.75 -38.05 36.83
CA GLY A 499 9.60 -38.93 37.06
C GLY A 499 8.59 -38.90 35.89
N ARG A 500 7.48 -39.63 36.04
CA ARG A 500 6.47 -39.95 35.00
C ARG A 500 5.06 -39.80 35.57
N MET A 501 4.11 -39.30 34.78
CA MET A 501 2.67 -39.56 34.99
C MET A 501 1.94 -39.77 33.65
N ASP A 502 0.70 -40.25 33.75
CA ASP A 502 0.03 -41.12 32.77
C ASP A 502 -1.51 -41.01 32.88
N LYS A 503 -2.23 -41.68 31.96
CA LYS A 503 -3.69 -41.84 31.76
C LYS A 503 -4.31 -40.92 30.70
N GLY A 504 -5.15 -41.42 29.79
CA GLY A 504 -5.49 -42.83 29.53
C GLY A 504 -6.66 -43.01 28.55
N ASN A 505 -6.84 -44.25 28.06
CA ASN A 505 -7.98 -44.86 27.33
C ASN A 505 -8.78 -44.04 26.28
N GLY A 506 -8.95 -44.62 25.09
CA GLY A 506 -10.02 -44.26 24.14
C GLY A 506 -11.40 -44.83 24.56
N PRO A 507 -12.38 -44.93 23.62
CA PRO A 507 -12.18 -45.78 22.44
C PRO A 507 -12.86 -45.32 21.12
N GLN A 508 -12.70 -46.17 20.10
CA GLN A 508 -13.55 -46.38 18.92
C GLN A 508 -13.55 -45.34 17.78
N SER A 509 -13.42 -45.90 16.57
CA SER A 509 -13.53 -45.26 15.27
C SER A 509 -14.98 -45.14 14.81
N ALA A 510 -15.36 -43.97 14.29
CA ALA A 510 -16.51 -43.83 13.41
C ALA A 510 -16.00 -43.58 11.98
N SER A 511 -16.44 -44.40 11.02
CA SER A 511 -16.13 -44.23 9.61
C SER A 511 -17.00 -43.14 9.00
N SER A 512 -16.43 -41.96 8.73
CA SER A 512 -17.09 -40.91 7.96
C SER A 512 -16.86 -41.15 6.47
N GLU A 513 -17.91 -41.53 5.74
CA GLU A 513 -17.91 -41.55 4.28
C GLU A 513 -17.73 -40.11 3.75
N THR A 514 -16.62 -39.83 3.08
CA THR A 514 -16.43 -38.56 2.38
C THR A 514 -17.23 -38.59 1.08
N ALA A 515 -18.46 -38.07 1.13
CA ALA A 515 -19.31 -37.95 -0.04
C ALA A 515 -18.61 -37.11 -1.13
N GLU A 516 -18.41 -37.69 -2.31
CA GLU A 516 -17.85 -36.99 -3.47
C GLU A 516 -18.84 -35.93 -3.95
N CYS A 517 -18.57 -34.66 -3.65
CA CYS A 517 -19.35 -33.53 -4.13
C CYS A 517 -19.00 -33.22 -5.61
N SER A 518 -19.34 -34.17 -6.48
CA SER A 518 -19.03 -34.15 -7.90
C SER A 518 -19.90 -33.15 -8.66
N ASN A 519 -19.47 -31.89 -8.73
CA ASN A 519 -20.01 -30.92 -9.67
C ASN A 519 -19.82 -31.45 -11.12
N PRO A 520 -20.87 -31.54 -11.95
CA PRO A 520 -20.74 -32.00 -13.32
C PRO A 520 -20.05 -30.93 -14.19
N ILE A 521 -18.81 -31.21 -14.59
CA ILE A 521 -18.01 -30.31 -15.44
C ILE A 521 -18.22 -30.68 -16.92
N PRO A 522 -18.57 -29.72 -17.82
CA PRO A 522 -18.52 -29.95 -19.27
C PRO A 522 -17.09 -30.31 -19.72
N GLU A 523 -16.93 -31.34 -20.54
CA GLU A 523 -15.60 -31.85 -20.86
C GLU A 523 -14.70 -30.80 -21.56
N LEU A 524 -13.43 -30.72 -21.12
CA LEU A 524 -12.36 -29.96 -21.79
C LEU A 524 -12.17 -30.34 -23.28
N ASN A 525 -12.75 -31.47 -23.72
CA ASN A 525 -12.76 -31.91 -25.11
C ASN A 525 -13.49 -30.92 -26.05
N MET A 526 -14.30 -29.99 -25.52
CA MET A 526 -14.97 -28.94 -26.32
C MET A 526 -14.05 -27.81 -26.81
N LEU A 527 -12.74 -27.84 -26.50
CA LEU A 527 -11.74 -26.87 -26.99
C LEU A 527 -10.96 -27.35 -28.23
N THR A 528 -11.35 -28.47 -28.86
CA THR A 528 -10.72 -28.93 -30.12
C THR A 528 -11.09 -28.03 -31.30
N VAL A 529 -10.08 -27.63 -32.10
CA VAL A 529 -10.27 -26.85 -33.33
C VAL A 529 -11.09 -27.65 -34.35
N ASP A 530 -12.16 -27.06 -34.88
CA ASP A 530 -13.10 -27.73 -35.81
C ASP A 530 -12.57 -27.77 -37.24
N SER A 531 -11.54 -28.59 -37.47
CA SER A 531 -10.80 -28.70 -38.73
C SER A 531 -11.51 -29.58 -39.78
N SER A 532 -12.68 -29.12 -40.27
CA SER A 532 -13.42 -29.78 -41.37
C SER A 532 -13.21 -29.09 -42.73
N PRO A 533 -12.71 -29.79 -43.78
CA PRO A 533 -12.40 -29.16 -45.06
C PRO A 533 -13.66 -28.87 -45.92
N MET A 534 -13.74 -27.64 -46.46
CA MET A 534 -14.84 -27.21 -47.34
C MET A 534 -14.94 -28.05 -48.63
N SER A 535 -15.88 -28.99 -48.65
CA SER A 535 -16.21 -29.74 -49.87
C SER A 535 -17.05 -28.90 -50.85
N LYS A 536 -16.52 -28.76 -52.08
CA LYS A 536 -17.08 -27.92 -53.16
C LYS A 536 -18.53 -28.31 -53.49
N LYS A 537 -19.50 -27.42 -53.21
CA LYS A 537 -20.84 -27.50 -53.83
C LYS A 537 -20.80 -26.92 -55.24
N LYS A 538 -21.34 -27.67 -56.20
CA LYS A 538 -21.57 -27.20 -57.57
C LYS A 538 -22.79 -26.26 -57.63
N LYS A 539 -22.76 -25.36 -58.61
CA LYS A 539 -23.93 -24.71 -59.22
C LYS A 539 -24.95 -25.76 -59.75
N PRO A 540 -26.24 -25.43 -59.95
CA PRO A 540 -26.76 -24.21 -60.60
C PRO A 540 -26.48 -22.87 -59.91
#